data_AF-A0A537R8A8-F1
#
_entry.id   AF-A0A537R8A8-F1
#
_cell.length_a   1.000
_cell.length_b   1.000
_cell.length_c   1.000
_cell.angle_alpha   90.00
_cell.angle_beta   90.00
_cell.angle_gamma   90.00
#
_symmetry.space_group_name_H-M   'P 1'
#
loop_
_entity.id
_entity.type
_entity.pdbx_description
1 polymer ?
#
loop_
_entity_poly.entity_id
_entity_poly.type
_entity_poly.pdbx_seq_one_letter_code
_entity_poly.pdbx_strand_id
1 'polypeptide(L)'
;MTPLLDDARRRAHKTRNQLHSVLLVGGLGLLTAFSAWLLWSWTGVLVTLVWIAALYVFAPRLPPQMIMRMYRAQRIDPQHG
;
A
#
# COMPACT_ATOMS: atom_id res chain seq x y z
N MET A 1 9.63 20.13 -29.24
CA MET A 1 10.38 19.18 -28.39
C MET A 1 9.78 19.26 -27.00
N THR A 2 8.80 18.41 -26.74
CA THR A 2 8.00 18.41 -25.51
C THR A 2 8.76 17.70 -24.39
N PRO A 3 9.13 18.38 -23.29
CA PRO A 3 9.78 17.72 -22.16
C PRO A 3 8.72 16.84 -21.48
N LEU A 4 8.71 15.55 -21.81
CA LEU A 4 7.60 14.65 -21.51
C LEU A 4 7.44 14.32 -20.01
N LEU A 5 8.39 14.71 -19.14
CA LEU A 5 8.26 14.65 -17.69
C LEU A 5 9.17 15.69 -17.02
N ASP A 6 8.58 16.72 -16.42
CA ASP A 6 9.29 17.62 -15.49
C ASP A 6 9.75 16.84 -14.24
N ASP A 7 10.99 16.36 -14.23
CA ASP A 7 11.58 15.64 -13.11
C ASP A 7 11.53 16.44 -11.79
N ALA A 8 11.55 17.77 -11.87
CA ALA A 8 11.42 18.67 -10.72
C ALA A 8 10.01 18.60 -10.07
N ARG A 9 8.94 18.54 -10.88
CA ARG A 9 7.57 18.36 -10.36
C ARG A 9 7.37 16.95 -9.79
N ARG A 10 7.99 15.94 -10.41
CA ARG A 10 7.93 14.54 -9.95
C ARG A 10 8.49 14.35 -8.54
N ARG A 11 9.58 15.05 -8.19
CA ARG A 11 10.20 14.98 -6.85
C ARG A 11 9.32 15.60 -5.76
N ALA A 12 8.70 16.74 -6.02
CA ALA A 12 7.79 17.39 -5.09
C ALA A 12 6.50 16.58 -4.85
N HIS A 13 6.00 15.90 -5.88
CA HIS A 13 4.86 14.98 -5.71
C HIS A 13 5.26 13.69 -4.98
N LYS A 14 6.49 13.19 -5.15
CA LYS A 14 6.96 11.95 -4.51
C LYS A 14 7.01 12.07 -2.99
N THR A 15 7.46 13.20 -2.44
CA THR A 15 7.54 13.40 -0.99
C THR A 15 6.16 13.49 -0.34
N ARG A 16 5.24 14.24 -0.95
CA ARG A 16 3.85 14.34 -0.46
C ARG A 16 3.10 13.02 -0.60
N ASN A 17 3.35 12.26 -1.66
CA ASN A 17 2.78 10.92 -1.82
C ASN A 17 3.33 9.96 -0.77
N GLN A 18 4.64 9.99 -0.50
CA GLN A 18 5.23 9.20 0.58
C GLN A 18 4.63 9.54 1.94
N LEU A 19 4.44 10.83 2.23
CA LEU A 19 3.83 11.27 3.48
C LEU A 19 2.39 10.77 3.61
N HIS A 20 1.58 10.89 2.56
CA HIS A 20 0.22 10.31 2.51
C HIS A 20 0.23 8.79 2.66
N SER A 21 1.13 8.08 1.98
CA SER A 21 1.24 6.62 2.09
C SER A 21 1.64 6.20 3.51
N VAL A 22 2.60 6.87 4.13
CA VAL A 22 3.01 6.59 5.52
C VAL A 22 1.85 6.87 6.48
N LEU A 23 1.12 7.96 6.28
CA LEU A 23 -0.01 8.33 7.14
C LEU A 23 -1.17 7.33 7.00
N LEU A 24 -1.46 6.87 5.79
CA LEU A 24 -2.44 5.81 5.52
C LEU A 24 -2.02 4.47 6.15
N VAL A 25 -0.80 4.03 5.90
CA VAL A 25 -0.29 2.74 6.42
C VAL A 25 -0.19 2.78 7.95
N GLY A 26 0.32 3.87 8.51
CA GLY A 26 0.42 4.08 9.95
C GLY A 26 -0.95 4.13 10.62
N GLY A 27 -1.91 4.87 10.04
CA GLY A 27 -3.28 4.94 10.54
C GLY A 27 -3.99 3.60 10.50
N LEU A 28 -3.87 2.85 9.40
CA LEU A 28 -4.42 1.50 9.28
C LEU A 28 -3.79 0.54 10.31
N GLY A 29 -2.47 0.60 10.48
CA GLY A 29 -1.76 -0.21 11.47
C GLY A 29 -2.19 0.11 12.90
N LEU A 30 -2.31 1.39 13.25
CA LEU A 30 -2.80 1.84 14.55
C LEU A 30 -4.24 1.38 14.82
N LEU A 31 -5.13 1.54 13.84
CA LEU A 31 -6.52 1.10 13.96
C LEU A 31 -6.58 -0.40 14.20
N THR A 32 -5.82 -1.18 13.43
CA THR A 32 -5.78 -2.64 13.55
C THR A 32 -5.20 -3.07 14.91
N ALA A 33 -4.12 -2.44 15.37
CA ALA A 33 -3.53 -2.69 16.68
C ALA A 33 -4.51 -2.34 17.81
N PHE A 34 -5.24 -1.23 17.71
CA PHE A 34 -6.25 -0.83 18.67
C PHE A 34 -7.43 -1.81 18.71
N SER A 35 -7.93 -2.24 17.55
CA SER A 35 -8.96 -3.27 17.46
C SER A 35 -8.51 -4.60 18.05
N ALA A 36 -7.29 -5.04 17.77
CA ALA A 36 -6.74 -6.28 18.31
C ALA A 36 -6.54 -6.21 19.83
N TRP A 37 -6.10 -5.05 20.34
CA TRP A 37 -6.01 -4.79 21.76
C TRP A 37 -7.37 -4.85 22.45
N LEU A 38 -8.42 -4.32 21.81
CA LEU A 38 -9.77 -4.36 22.38
C LEU A 38 -10.33 -5.79 22.45
N LEU A 39 -10.01 -6.63 21.45
CA LEU A 39 -10.53 -8.00 21.36
C LEU A 39 -9.80 -9.01 22.27
N TRP A 40 -8.47 -8.89 22.39
CA TRP A 40 -7.65 -9.90 23.08
C TRP A 40 -6.57 -9.27 24.00
N SER A 41 -6.66 -7.98 24.30
CA SER A 41 -5.64 -7.27 25.08
C SER A 41 -4.26 -7.38 24.41
N TRP A 42 -3.18 -7.52 25.19
CA TRP A 42 -1.80 -7.45 24.70
C TRP A 42 -1.42 -8.58 23.73
N THR A 43 -1.97 -9.79 23.91
CA THR A 43 -1.66 -10.94 23.04
C THR A 43 -2.19 -10.72 21.62
N GLY A 44 -3.36 -10.07 21.49
CA GLY A 44 -3.92 -9.68 20.19
C GLY A 44 -3.00 -8.73 19.43
N VAL A 45 -2.41 -7.76 20.14
CA VAL A 45 -1.47 -6.80 19.55
C VAL A 45 -0.24 -7.52 18.99
N LEU A 46 0.39 -8.39 19.78
CA LEU A 46 1.58 -9.15 19.36
C LEU A 46 1.33 -10.01 18.11
N VAL A 47 0.24 -10.78 18.11
CA VAL A 47 -0.13 -11.63 16.97
C VAL A 47 -0.41 -10.79 15.72
N THR A 48 -1.12 -9.68 15.87
CA THR A 48 -1.44 -8.77 14.76
C THR A 48 -0.18 -8.14 14.19
N LEU A 49 0.77 -7.73 15.04
CA LEU A 49 2.04 -7.15 14.63
C LEU A 49 2.88 -8.15 13.83
N VAL A 50 2.92 -9.42 14.26
CA VAL A 50 3.55 -10.52 13.52
C VAL A 50 2.89 -10.72 12.16
N TRP A 51 1.56 -10.74 12.09
CA TRP A 51 0.83 -10.88 10.82
C TRP A 51 1.06 -9.71 9.88
N ILE A 52 1.04 -8.47 10.39
CA ILE A 52 1.34 -7.27 9.59
C ILE A 52 2.76 -7.35 9.04
N ALA A 53 3.75 -7.72 9.86
CA ALA A 53 5.13 -7.88 9.40
C ALA A 53 5.26 -8.97 8.33
N ALA A 54 4.61 -10.11 8.53
CA ALA A 54 4.58 -11.19 7.54
C ALA A 54 3.96 -10.70 6.21
N LEU A 55 2.78 -10.07 6.26
CA LEU A 55 2.13 -9.50 5.08
C LEU A 55 3.02 -8.47 4.37
N TYR A 56 3.70 -7.60 5.12
CA TYR A 56 4.60 -6.60 4.53
C TYR A 56 5.80 -7.24 3.81
N VAL A 57 6.34 -8.35 4.34
CA VAL A 57 7.43 -9.11 3.70
C VAL A 57 6.95 -9.86 2.46
N PHE A 58 5.71 -10.38 2.48
CA PHE A 58 5.15 -11.14 1.35
C PHE A 58 4.50 -10.27 0.28
N ALA A 59 3.97 -9.08 0.62
CA ALA A 59 3.32 -8.16 -0.29
C ALA A 59 4.16 -7.79 -1.55
N PRO A 60 5.44 -7.39 -1.44
CA PRO A 60 6.25 -7.06 -2.62
C PRO A 60 6.61 -8.27 -3.48
N ARG A 61 6.38 -9.50 -3.00
CA ARG A 61 6.68 -10.73 -3.74
C ARG A 61 5.50 -11.25 -4.56
N LEU A 62 4.35 -10.58 -4.52
CA LEU A 62 3.19 -11.00 -5.29
C LEU A 62 3.37 -10.64 -6.77
N PRO A 63 3.32 -11.62 -7.69
CA PRO A 63 3.46 -11.33 -9.11
C PRO A 63 2.32 -10.39 -9.56
N PRO A 64 2.60 -9.31 -10.30
CA PRO A 64 1.59 -8.32 -10.71
C PRO A 64 0.37 -8.93 -11.39
N GLN A 65 0.59 -10.00 -12.16
CA GLN A 65 -0.45 -10.75 -12.85
C GLN A 65 -1.50 -11.35 -11.90
N MET A 66 -1.07 -11.78 -10.70
CA MET A 66 -1.97 -12.32 -9.68
C MET A 66 -2.83 -11.23 -9.06
N ILE A 67 -2.24 -10.05 -8.80
CA ILE A 67 -2.97 -8.87 -8.32
C ILE A 67 -3.99 -8.42 -9.36
N MET A 68 -3.59 -8.33 -10.64
CA MET A 68 -4.49 -7.98 -11.74
C MET A 68 -5.65 -8.98 -11.88
N ARG A 69 -5.40 -10.28 -11.71
CA ARG A 69 -6.46 -11.30 -11.69
C ARG A 69 -7.39 -11.18 -10.49
N MET A 70 -6.86 -10.92 -9.29
CA MET A 70 -7.68 -10.69 -8.08
C MET A 70 -8.65 -9.52 -8.27
N TYR A 71 -8.17 -8.41 -8.85
CA TYR A 71 -8.98 -7.22 -9.09
C TYR A 71 -9.80 -7.28 -10.38
N ARG A 72 -9.82 -8.41 -11.10
CA ARG A 72 -10.48 -8.55 -12.42
C ARG A 72 -10.09 -7.42 -13.39
N ALA A 73 -8.81 -7.04 -13.40
CA ALA A 73 -8.34 -5.98 -14.27
C ALA A 73 -8.58 -6.37 -15.75
N GLN A 74 -9.23 -5.49 -16.50
CA GLN A 74 -9.37 -5.61 -17.94
C GLN A 74 -8.21 -4.92 -18.65
N ARG A 75 -7.81 -5.46 -19.81
CA ARG A 75 -6.82 -4.85 -20.67
C ARG A 75 -7.42 -3.59 -21.29
N ILE A 76 -6.84 -2.43 -20.99
CA ILE A 76 -7.23 -1.16 -21.62
C ILE A 76 -6.45 -1.04 -22.92
N ASP A 77 -7.17 -0.81 -24.02
CA ASP A 77 -6.57 -0.55 -25.33
C ASP A 77 -6.07 0.92 -25.35
N PRO A 78 -4.78 1.16 -25.63
CA PRO A 78 -4.20 2.50 -25.62
C PRO A 78 -4.76 3.44 -26.70
N GLN A 79 -5.57 2.95 -27.65
CA GLN A 79 -6.20 3.78 -28.67
C GLN A 79 -7.55 4.39 -28.25
N HIS A 80 -8.13 3.95 -27.13
CA HIS A 80 -9.46 4.38 -26.67
C HIS A 80 -9.46 4.97 -25.25
N GLY A 81 -8.29 5.35 -24.73
CA GLY A 81 -8.10 5.89 -23.37
C GLY A 81 -7.77 7.37 -23.33
#